data_AF-A0AAT9HZ83-F1
#
_entry.id   AF-A0AAT9HZ83-F1
#
_cell.length_a   1.000
_cell.length_b   1.000
_cell.length_c   1.000
_cell.angle_alpha   90.00
_cell.angle_beta   90.00
_cell.angle_gamma   90.00
#
_symmetry.space_group_name_H-M   'P 1'
#
loop_
_entity.id
_entity.type
_entity.pdbx_description
1 polymer ?
#
loop_
_entity_poly.entity_id
_entity_poly.type
_entity_poly.pdbx_seq_one_letter_code
_entity_poly.pdbx_strand_id
1 'polypeptide(L)' 'MMRLTATQGTAQPAMSGLGGDIGAKTGSAEVDGENNPDSWFTGFRDDVAAAAMVKQGGHGGDAAGPIVAAVLRAGG' A
#
# COMPACT_ATOMS: atom_id res chain seq x y z
N MET A 1 -10.33 -10.11 -4.91
CA MET A 1 -9.28 -10.27 -3.88
C MET A 1 -8.66 -8.94 -3.48
N MET A 2 -8.01 -8.18 -4.36
CA MET A 2 -7.36 -6.89 -4.01
C MET A 2 -8.33 -5.78 -3.58
N ARG A 3 -9.53 -5.69 -4.17
CA ARG A 3 -10.55 -4.70 -3.76
C ARG A 3 -10.99 -4.87 -2.31
N LEU A 4 -11.09 -6.10 -1.80
CA LEU A 4 -11.43 -6.36 -0.40
C LEU A 4 -10.29 -5.91 0.53
N THR A 5 -9.04 -6.14 0.16
CA THR A 5 -7.90 -5.63 0.95
C THR A 5 -7.88 -4.10 1.01
N ALA A 6 -8.22 -3.43 -0.10
CA ALA A 6 -8.29 -1.97 -0.17
C ALA A 6 -9.48 -1.36 0.58
N THR A 7 -10.60 -2.07 0.71
CA THR A 7 -11.83 -1.50 1.30
C THR A 7 -12.14 -2.01 2.70
N GLN A 8 -11.61 -3.17 3.09
CA GLN A 8 -11.96 -3.86 4.34
C GLN A 8 -10.75 -4.55 5.00
N GLY A 9 -9.58 -4.54 4.37
CA GLY A 9 -8.40 -5.24 4.85
C GLY A 9 -7.27 -4.30 5.26
N THR A 10 -6.05 -4.83 5.24
CA THR A 10 -4.84 -4.14 5.71
C THR A 10 -4.49 -2.86 4.93
N ALA A 11 -5.03 -2.68 3.72
CA ALA A 11 -4.81 -1.47 2.93
C ALA A 11 -5.88 -0.40 3.17
N GLN A 12 -6.97 -0.71 3.89
CA GLN A 12 -8.11 0.20 4.07
C GLN A 12 -7.71 1.58 4.63
N PRO A 13 -6.82 1.70 5.64
CA PRO A 13 -6.44 3.01 6.15
C PRO A 13 -5.76 3.88 5.08
N ALA A 14 -4.84 3.31 4.29
CA ALA A 14 -4.09 4.04 3.27
C ALA A 14 -4.95 4.38 2.04
N MET A 15 -5.86 3.48 1.65
CA MET A 15 -6.75 3.63 0.49
C MET A 15 -8.02 4.44 0.79
N SER A 16 -8.26 4.80 2.04
CA SER A 16 -9.44 5.57 2.46
C SER A 16 -9.53 6.91 1.71
N GLY A 17 -10.73 7.24 1.24
CA GLY A 17 -11.00 8.45 0.47
C GLY A 17 -10.68 8.38 -1.02
N LEU A 18 -10.10 7.27 -1.52
CA LEU A 18 -9.99 7.03 -2.96
C LEU A 18 -11.33 6.53 -3.52
N GLY A 19 -11.82 7.19 -4.58
CA GLY A 19 -12.95 6.73 -5.39
C GLY A 19 -12.51 5.83 -6.54
N GLY A 20 -13.47 5.45 -7.40
CA GLY A 20 -13.21 4.65 -8.60
C GLY A 20 -13.07 3.14 -8.35
N ASP A 21 -12.53 2.43 -9.33
CA ASP A 21 -12.11 1.05 -9.13
C ASP A 21 -10.73 1.01 -8.48
N ILE A 22 -10.69 0.48 -7.25
CA ILE A 22 -9.48 0.43 -6.43
C ILE A 22 -9.19 -0.99 -5.99
N GLY A 23 -7.89 -1.28 -5.90
CA GLY A 23 -7.39 -2.49 -5.30
C GLY A 23 -5.98 -2.28 -4.77
N ALA A 24 -5.65 -3.00 -3.71
CA ALA A 24 -4.34 -2.89 -3.10
C ALA A 24 -3.93 -4.21 -2.46
N LYS A 25 -2.63 -4.37 -2.25
CA LYS A 25 -2.07 -5.41 -1.39
C LYS A 25 -0.90 -4.83 -0.60
N THR A 26 -0.89 -5.15 0.69
CA THR A 26 0.21 -4.84 1.60
C THR A 26 1.09 -6.07 1.79
N GLY A 27 2.33 -5.84 2.21
CA GLY A 27 3.09 -6.84 2.94
C GLY A 27 4.31 -6.27 3.63
N SER A 28 4.95 -7.13 4.40
CA SER A 28 6.15 -6.85 5.17
C SER A 28 7.18 -7.92 4.81
N ALA A 29 8.44 -7.54 4.64
CA ALA A 29 9.52 -8.49 4.38
C ALA A 29 10.48 -8.49 5.58
N GLU A 30 10.61 -9.67 6.21
CA GLU A 30 11.59 -9.88 7.26
C GLU A 30 13.00 -9.88 6.65
N VAL A 31 13.94 -9.22 7.33
CA VAL A 31 15.33 -9.10 6.90
C VAL A 31 16.22 -9.56 8.05
N ASP A 32 17.09 -10.53 7.79
CA ASP A 32 18.01 -11.06 8.78
C ASP A 32 18.89 -9.95 9.38
N GLY A 33 18.89 -9.86 10.71
CA GLY A 33 19.67 -8.85 11.44
C GLY A 33 18.98 -7.49 11.61
N GLU A 34 17.76 -7.30 11.09
CA GLU A 34 16.99 -6.07 11.25
C GLU A 34 15.84 -6.25 12.25
N ASN A 35 15.60 -5.23 13.07
CA ASN A 35 14.53 -5.25 14.08
C ASN A 35 13.15 -4.84 13.53
N ASN A 36 13.10 -4.29 12.31
CA ASN A 36 11.87 -3.82 11.68
C ASN A 36 11.84 -4.32 10.23
N PRO A 37 10.73 -4.93 9.77
CA PRO A 37 10.65 -5.42 8.41
C PRO A 37 10.61 -4.29 7.38
N ASP A 38 10.94 -4.64 6.14
CA ASP A 38 10.76 -3.76 5.00
C ASP A 38 9.27 -3.70 4.62
N SER A 39 8.74 -2.49 4.50
CA SER A 39 7.34 -2.23 4.14
C SER A 39 7.19 -2.27 2.63
N TRP A 40 6.21 -3.01 2.10
CA TRP A 40 5.83 -2.89 0.69
C TRP A 40 4.31 -2.77 0.49
N PHE A 41 3.95 -2.02 -0.54
CA PHE A 41 2.56 -1.79 -0.92
C PHE A 41 2.47 -1.69 -2.44
N THR A 42 1.48 -2.34 -3.03
CA THR A 42 1.09 -2.14 -4.42
C THR A 42 -0.40 -1.82 -4.48
N GLY A 43 -0.79 -0.88 -5.33
CA GLY A 43 -2.20 -0.53 -5.50
C GLY A 43 -2.48 0.11 -6.85
N PHE A 44 -3.77 0.16 -7.17
CA PHE A 44 -4.28 0.84 -8.34
C PHE A 44 -5.53 1.65 -8.01
N ARG A 45 -5.77 2.67 -8.83
CA ARG A 45 -7.02 3.41 -8.96
C ARG A 45 -7.28 3.63 -10.44
N ASP A 46 -8.38 3.09 -10.93
CA ASP A 46 -8.79 3.16 -12.32
C ASP A 46 -7.66 2.71 -13.27
N ASP A 47 -7.06 3.62 -14.05
CA ASP A 47 -5.99 3.35 -15.00
C ASP A 47 -4.57 3.61 -14.45
N VAL A 48 -4.45 4.04 -13.20
CA VAL A 48 -3.15 4.30 -12.55
C VAL A 48 -2.81 3.20 -11.56
N ALA A 49 -1.61 2.65 -11.69
CA ALA A 49 -1.01 1.72 -10.73
C ALA A 49 0.27 2.32 -10.13
N ALA A 50 0.51 2.04 -8.85
CA ALA A 50 1.72 2.45 -8.15
C ALA A 50 2.16 1.39 -7.13
N ALA A 51 3.46 1.33 -6.89
CA ALA A 51 4.07 0.47 -5.89
C ALA A 51 5.21 1.21 -5.17
N ALA A 52 5.40 0.89 -3.89
CA ALA A 52 6.48 1.42 -3.09
C ALA A 52 7.04 0.34 -2.15
N MET A 53 8.32 0.49 -1.83
CA MET A 53 9.03 -0.27 -0.80
C MET A 53 9.78 0.72 0.08
N VAL A 54 9.75 0.53 1.40
CA VAL A 54 10.51 1.32 2.35
C VAL A 54 11.28 0.37 3.26
N LYS A 55 12.61 0.47 3.23
CA LYS A 55 13.47 -0.31 4.10
C LYS A 55 13.20 0.01 5.57
N GLN A 56 13.13 -1.01 6.41
CA GLN A 56 12.77 -0.90 7.83
C GLN A 56 11.51 -0.04 8.03
N GLY A 57 10.57 -0.10 7.08
CA GLY A 57 9.37 0.71 7.04
C GLY A 57 8.21 0.14 7.87
N GLY A 58 8.40 -1.02 8.51
CA GLY A 58 7.37 -1.70 9.29
C GLY A 58 6.40 -2.44 8.38
N HIS A 59 5.11 -2.46 8.75
CA HIS A 59 4.10 -3.13 7.96
C HIS A 59 3.87 -2.43 6.63
N GLY A 60 3.42 -3.17 5.62
CA GLY A 60 3.17 -2.62 4.28
C GLY A 60 2.26 -1.38 4.27
N GLY A 61 1.33 -1.28 5.22
CA GLY A 61 0.44 -0.13 5.37
C GLY A 61 1.06 1.09 6.07
N ASP A 62 2.20 0.93 6.75
CA ASP A 62 2.77 1.95 7.63
C ASP A 62 3.52 3.02 6.82
N ALA A 63 4.54 2.61 6.06
CA ALA A 63 5.37 3.52 5.27
C ALA A 63 5.05 3.47 3.75
N ALA A 64 4.97 2.27 3.16
CA ALA A 64 4.74 2.14 1.72
C ALA A 64 3.29 2.51 1.30
N GLY A 65 2.30 2.24 2.16
CA GLY A 65 0.90 2.56 1.91
C GLY A 65 0.63 4.04 1.64
N PRO A 66 1.03 4.97 2.53
CA PRO A 66 0.87 6.41 2.30
C PRO A 66 1.54 6.91 1.02
N ILE A 67 2.69 6.35 0.65
CA ILE A 67 3.41 6.72 -0.58
C ILE A 67 2.59 6.34 -1.82
N VAL A 68 2.13 5.09 -1.89
CA VAL A 68 1.28 4.63 -3.00
C VAL A 68 -0.01 5.45 -3.06
N ALA A 69 -0.67 5.69 -1.92
CA ALA A 69 -1.90 6.46 -1.87
C ALA A 69 -1.70 7.90 -2.37
N ALA A 70 -0.55 8.53 -2.10
CA ALA A 70 -0.24 9.86 -2.63
C ALA A 70 -0.15 9.87 -4.16
N VAL A 71 0.52 8.89 -4.76
CA VAL A 71 0.61 8.75 -6.23
C VAL A 71 -0.79 8.51 -6.82
N LEU A 72 -1.55 7.59 -6.22
CA LEU A 72 -2.90 7.29 -6.71
C LEU A 72 -3.83 8.49 -6.60
N ARG A 73 -3.74 9.34 -5.57
CA ARG A 73 -4.52 10.60 -5.47
C ARG A 73 -4.11 11.62 -6.53
N ALA A 74 -2.83 11.69 -6.88
CA ALA A 74 -2.34 12.65 -7.85
C ALA A 74 -2.64 12.24 -9.30
N GLY A 75 -2.71 10.94 -9.58
CA GLY A 75 -2.75 10.41 -10.95
C GLY A 75 -4.13 10.12 -11.56
N GLY A 76 -5.22 10.18 -10.80
CA GLY A 76 -6.57 9.86 -11.31
C GLY A 76 -7.66 10.78 -10.83
#